data_AF-A0A6S7GI39-F1
#
_entry.id   AF-A0A6S7GI39-F1
#
_cell.length_a   1.000
_cell.length_b   1.000
_cell.length_c   1.000
_cell.angle_alpha   90.00
_cell.angle_beta   90.00
_cell.angle_gamma   90.00
#
_symmetry.space_group_name_H-M   'P 1'
#
loop_
_entity.id
_entity.type
_entity.pdbx_description
1 polymer ?
#
loop_
_entity_poly.entity_id
_entity_poly.type
_entity_poly.pdbx_seq_one_letter_code
_entity_poly.pdbx_strand_id
1 'polypeptide(L)'
;IDECLGNSDNCHQNADCFNTIGSFYCDCKDGFNGNGTYCYVAEVSFTRASVAITEGEDIAVSFSLNGRIDTIAVVNVQVSGTATELVDYSSFTKAFFYNPGDPSTKTFTIRTIDDQRLEGLETIILTLSSIHSHVTPGNIPSMTITIVDNDAIGVAFSQQTYTVAENNGFANVIVQIQSGIVERDFIVSPEFILVHSQENGMCNATQQKSCDELLPGQYRCDETLQIDPDTQSVVGCKESHTVEVKCTIAPGIKCKEMSKERTFMKIQPCRYTNGYDHTTALMLSVFLGMFGIDRFYLGYPAIGLLKLCTLGFFFLLQLVDVILIAMQIVGPADGSEYVMDYYGPRLFHITQNNETIFQPV
;
A
#
# COMPACT_ATOMS: atom_id res chain seq x y z
N ILE A 1 31.93 -52.53 28.55
CA ILE A 1 31.67 -52.25 27.12
C ILE A 1 32.15 -50.82 26.88
N ASP A 2 32.59 -50.50 25.68
CA ASP A 2 32.94 -49.12 25.31
C ASP A 2 32.03 -48.72 24.16
N GLU A 3 31.02 -47.93 24.50
CA GLU A 3 29.96 -47.52 23.59
C GLU A 3 30.48 -46.55 22.52
N CYS A 4 31.52 -45.77 22.83
CA CYS A 4 32.15 -44.82 21.92
C CYS A 4 33.02 -45.51 20.86
N LEU A 5 33.72 -46.59 21.22
CA LEU A 5 34.47 -47.41 20.24
C LEU A 5 33.57 -48.40 19.48
N GLY A 6 32.43 -48.73 20.06
CA GLY A 6 31.44 -49.65 19.48
C GLY A 6 30.49 -49.03 18.46
N ASN A 7 30.53 -47.70 18.25
CA ASN A 7 29.50 -46.93 17.53
C ASN A 7 28.07 -47.25 18.00
N SER A 8 27.92 -47.53 19.30
CA SER A 8 26.61 -47.78 19.92
C SER A 8 26.13 -46.59 20.75
N ASP A 9 26.86 -45.48 20.71
CA ASP A 9 26.46 -44.20 21.28
C ASP A 9 25.41 -43.49 20.42
N ASN A 10 24.79 -42.46 20.98
CA ASN A 10 23.84 -41.58 20.30
C ASN A 10 24.28 -40.12 20.35
N CYS A 11 25.59 -39.87 20.40
CA CYS A 11 26.12 -38.51 20.46
C CYS A 11 25.85 -37.77 19.15
N HIS A 12 25.67 -36.45 19.26
CA HIS A 12 25.53 -35.60 18.09
C HIS A 12 26.82 -35.62 17.25
N GLN A 13 26.75 -35.40 15.94
CA GLN A 13 27.94 -35.32 15.07
C GLN A 13 28.96 -34.23 15.51
N ASN A 14 28.46 -33.20 16.19
CA ASN A 14 29.23 -32.10 16.75
C ASN A 14 29.46 -32.26 18.27
N ALA A 15 29.44 -33.49 18.78
CA ALA A 15 29.76 -33.83 20.14
C ALA A 15 30.90 -34.85 20.21
N ASP A 16 31.61 -34.86 21.33
CA ASP A 16 32.61 -35.85 21.69
C ASP A 16 31.99 -36.86 22.68
N CYS A 17 32.25 -38.15 22.46
CA CYS A 17 31.76 -39.24 23.30
C CYS A 17 32.78 -39.59 24.39
N PHE A 18 32.33 -39.64 25.63
CA PHE A 18 33.13 -40.02 26.79
C PHE A 18 32.56 -41.28 27.45
N ASN A 19 33.32 -42.36 27.41
CA ASN A 19 32.94 -43.61 28.02
C ASN A 19 33.14 -43.58 29.55
N THR A 20 32.21 -44.16 30.30
CA THR A 20 32.25 -44.27 31.77
C THR A 20 31.96 -45.70 32.21
N ILE A 21 32.20 -46.01 33.49
CA ILE A 21 31.93 -47.37 33.98
C ILE A 21 30.41 -47.60 34.01
N GLY A 22 29.92 -48.36 33.03
CA GLY A 22 28.52 -48.77 32.93
C GLY A 22 27.60 -47.84 32.12
N SER A 23 28.14 -46.79 31.50
CA SER A 23 27.42 -45.85 30.63
C SER A 23 28.41 -45.03 29.78
N PHE A 24 27.92 -44.17 28.91
CA PHE A 24 28.67 -43.08 28.28
C PHE A 24 27.95 -41.75 28.51
N TYR A 25 28.63 -40.63 28.25
CA TYR A 25 27.99 -39.31 28.09
C TYR A 25 28.59 -38.57 26.89
N CYS A 26 27.83 -37.63 26.36
CA CYS A 26 28.23 -36.81 25.21
C CYS A 26 28.44 -35.38 25.67
N ASP A 27 29.47 -34.71 25.16
CA ASP A 27 29.69 -33.28 25.37
C ASP A 27 29.80 -32.57 24.02
N CYS A 28 29.21 -31.40 23.87
CA CYS A 28 29.30 -30.69 22.59
C CYS A 28 30.73 -30.19 22.37
N LYS A 29 31.21 -30.27 21.13
CA LYS A 29 32.53 -29.74 20.75
C LYS A 29 32.58 -28.23 20.99
N ASP A 30 33.79 -27.70 21.18
CA ASP A 30 34.03 -26.26 21.39
C ASP A 30 33.28 -25.40 20.37
N GLY A 31 32.56 -24.39 20.87
CA GLY A 31 31.73 -23.49 20.06
C GLY A 31 30.30 -23.99 19.78
N PHE A 32 29.95 -25.22 20.14
CA PHE A 32 28.59 -25.75 20.07
C PHE A 32 27.92 -25.80 21.44
N ASN A 33 26.60 -25.61 21.44
CA ASN A 33 25.74 -25.58 22.62
C ASN A 33 24.76 -26.75 22.60
N GLY A 34 24.36 -27.24 23.78
CA GLY A 34 23.33 -28.27 23.89
C GLY A 34 23.61 -29.27 25.00
N ASN A 35 23.10 -30.49 24.85
CA ASN A 35 23.20 -31.57 25.84
C ASN A 35 24.09 -32.74 25.37
N GLY A 36 24.88 -32.55 24.31
CA GLY A 36 25.74 -33.57 23.72
C GLY A 36 25.05 -34.54 22.74
N THR A 37 23.75 -34.83 22.90
CA THR A 37 22.97 -35.60 21.91
C THR A 37 22.29 -34.71 20.88
N TYR A 38 22.11 -33.42 21.20
CA TYR A 38 21.73 -32.36 20.29
C TYR A 38 22.67 -31.17 20.49
N CYS A 39 23.43 -30.81 19.46
CA CYS A 39 24.37 -29.67 19.52
C CYS A 39 24.08 -28.66 18.39
N TYR A 40 23.96 -27.40 18.75
CA TYR A 40 23.64 -26.28 17.86
C TYR A 40 24.62 -25.12 18.04
N VAL A 41 24.73 -24.24 17.04
CA VAL A 41 25.55 -23.02 17.14
C VAL A 41 24.77 -21.92 17.86
N ALA A 42 25.46 -20.96 18.47
CA ALA A 42 24.75 -19.85 19.11
C ALA A 42 24.09 -18.96 18.06
N GLU A 43 22.92 -18.43 18.37
CA GLU A 43 22.14 -17.59 17.44
C GLU A 43 21.93 -16.19 18.00
N VAL A 44 22.05 -15.16 17.16
CA VAL A 44 21.74 -13.77 17.56
C VAL A 44 20.49 -13.27 16.86
N SER A 45 19.58 -12.63 17.59
CA SER A 45 18.32 -12.11 17.04
C SER A 45 17.88 -10.83 17.75
N PHE A 46 17.22 -9.93 17.01
CA PHE A 46 16.54 -8.81 17.63
C PHE A 46 15.38 -9.29 18.50
N THR A 47 15.02 -8.51 19.52
CA THR A 47 13.87 -8.83 20.38
C THR A 47 12.52 -8.50 19.73
N ARG A 48 12.54 -7.64 18.69
CA ARG A 48 11.37 -7.19 17.93
C ARG A 48 11.73 -7.09 16.44
N ALA A 49 10.77 -7.42 15.57
CA ALA A 49 10.95 -7.33 14.12
C ALA A 49 10.64 -5.93 13.56
N SER A 50 9.73 -5.18 14.18
CA SER A 50 9.40 -3.83 13.76
C SER A 50 8.86 -2.93 14.88
N VAL A 51 8.97 -1.63 14.64
CA VAL A 51 8.50 -0.56 15.53
C VAL A 51 8.35 0.74 14.73
N ALA A 52 7.36 1.56 15.08
CA ALA A 52 7.23 2.92 14.59
C ALA A 52 7.51 3.90 15.74
N ILE A 53 8.24 4.96 15.46
CA ILE A 53 8.59 6.03 16.40
C ILE A 53 8.42 7.38 15.71
N THR A 54 8.10 8.38 16.50
CA THR A 54 7.98 9.75 16.00
C THR A 54 9.37 10.39 15.93
N GLU A 55 9.57 11.35 15.03
CA GLU A 55 10.76 12.21 15.05
C GLU A 55 10.96 12.90 16.40
N GLY A 56 12.22 13.03 16.80
CA GLY A 56 12.63 13.54 18.11
C GLY A 56 12.59 12.54 19.27
N GLU A 57 12.12 11.30 19.06
CA GLU A 57 12.11 10.26 20.09
C GLU A 57 13.35 9.33 20.05
N ASP A 58 13.83 8.97 21.24
CA ASP A 58 14.90 7.98 21.40
C ASP A 58 14.33 6.56 21.40
N ILE A 59 14.90 5.67 20.60
CA ILE A 59 14.56 4.24 20.60
C ILE A 59 15.70 3.37 21.14
N ALA A 60 15.36 2.52 22.11
CA ALA A 60 16.24 1.47 22.60
C ALA A 60 16.08 0.20 21.75
N VAL A 61 17.09 -0.12 20.95
CA VAL A 61 17.18 -1.36 20.16
C VAL A 61 17.89 -2.42 20.99
N SER A 62 17.30 -3.61 21.04
CA SER A 62 17.83 -4.75 21.80
C SER A 62 17.93 -6.00 20.93
N PHE A 63 19.03 -6.74 21.09
CA PHE A 63 19.20 -8.06 20.49
C PHE A 63 19.81 -9.01 21.51
N SER A 64 19.47 -10.29 21.39
CA SER A 64 19.89 -11.33 22.32
C SER A 64 20.63 -12.45 21.62
N LEU A 65 21.59 -13.01 22.34
CA LEU A 65 22.32 -14.21 22.00
C LEU A 65 21.64 -15.41 22.68
N ASN A 66 21.24 -16.40 21.89
CA ASN A 66 20.75 -17.69 22.35
C ASN A 66 21.88 -18.73 22.23
N GLY A 67 22.44 -19.11 23.37
CA GLY A 67 23.60 -19.97 23.46
C GLY A 67 24.74 -19.32 24.25
N ARG A 68 25.71 -20.14 24.62
CA ARG A 68 26.96 -19.74 25.26
C ARG A 68 28.05 -19.59 24.19
N ILE A 69 28.99 -18.71 24.48
CA ILE A 69 30.25 -18.57 23.76
C ILE A 69 31.40 -18.68 24.76
N ASP A 70 32.47 -19.35 24.33
CA ASP A 70 33.68 -19.56 25.13
C ASP A 70 34.84 -18.66 24.65
N THR A 71 34.67 -18.05 23.48
CA THR A 71 35.56 -17.07 22.86
C THR A 71 34.81 -15.78 22.55
N ILE A 72 35.56 -14.71 22.28
CA ILE A 72 34.96 -13.41 21.94
C ILE A 72 34.22 -13.53 20.60
N ALA A 73 32.95 -13.16 20.57
CA ALA A 73 32.15 -13.08 19.35
C ALA A 73 31.86 -11.61 18.99
N VAL A 74 32.02 -11.27 17.71
CA VAL A 74 31.70 -9.93 17.19
C VAL A 74 30.44 -10.02 16.34
N VAL A 75 29.45 -9.22 16.71
CA VAL A 75 28.17 -9.06 16.00
C VAL A 75 28.14 -7.65 15.42
N ASN A 76 27.98 -7.57 14.10
CA ASN A 76 27.86 -6.31 13.37
C ASN A 76 26.41 -6.05 13.00
N VAL A 77 26.00 -4.79 13.09
CA VAL A 77 24.72 -4.28 12.64
C VAL A 77 24.94 -3.52 11.34
N GLN A 78 24.40 -4.05 10.25
CA GLN A 78 24.34 -3.38 8.96
C GLN A 78 23.08 -2.51 8.90
N VAL A 79 23.19 -1.33 8.28
CA VAL A 79 22.10 -0.36 8.18
C VAL A 79 21.74 -0.14 6.71
N SER A 80 20.45 -0.12 6.43
CA SER A 80 19.85 0.17 5.12
C SER A 80 18.48 0.84 5.35
N GLY A 81 17.73 1.14 4.30
CA GLY A 81 16.42 1.79 4.40
C GLY A 81 16.38 3.08 3.58
N THR A 82 15.42 3.93 3.90
CA THR A 82 15.24 5.23 3.24
C THR A 82 15.82 6.39 4.05
N ALA A 83 15.88 6.25 5.38
CA ALA A 83 16.45 7.24 6.28
C ALA A 83 17.98 7.28 6.22
N THR A 84 18.54 8.48 6.25
CA THR A 84 19.95 8.85 6.14
C THR A 84 20.56 9.18 7.51
N GLU A 85 21.73 8.60 7.80
CA GLU A 85 22.48 8.86 9.03
C GLU A 85 22.94 10.34 9.10
N LEU A 86 22.80 10.96 10.26
CA LEU A 86 23.03 12.38 10.56
C LEU A 86 22.05 13.38 9.94
N VAL A 87 21.09 12.92 9.15
CA VAL A 87 19.95 13.72 8.70
C VAL A 87 18.74 13.35 9.55
N ASP A 88 18.32 12.07 9.49
CA ASP A 88 17.07 11.61 10.12
C ASP A 88 17.32 10.92 11.48
N TYR A 89 18.55 10.45 11.71
CA TYR A 89 18.95 9.84 12.98
C TYR A 89 20.44 10.01 13.32
N SER A 90 20.74 10.00 14.61
CA SER A 90 22.11 10.13 15.12
C SER A 90 22.95 8.89 14.85
N SER A 91 24.26 9.04 14.67
CA SER A 91 25.19 7.92 14.58
C SER A 91 25.22 7.06 15.84
N PHE A 92 25.35 5.74 15.68
CA PHE A 92 25.44 4.79 16.79
C PHE A 92 26.47 3.68 16.53
N THR A 93 26.81 2.92 17.57
CA THR A 93 27.78 1.81 17.49
C THR A 93 27.23 0.67 16.63
N LYS A 94 27.97 0.27 15.59
CA LYS A 94 27.57 -0.80 14.66
C LYS A 94 28.24 -2.16 14.95
N ALA A 95 29.23 -2.21 15.85
CA ALA A 95 29.95 -3.44 16.20
C ALA A 95 29.85 -3.72 17.70
N PHE A 96 29.39 -4.92 18.05
CA PHE A 96 29.14 -5.34 19.41
C PHE A 96 29.93 -6.60 19.75
N PHE A 97 30.63 -6.57 20.87
CA PHE A 97 31.46 -7.65 21.34
C PHE A 97 30.73 -8.40 22.45
N TYR A 98 30.58 -9.71 22.31
CA TYR A 98 30.22 -10.60 23.41
C TYR A 98 31.49 -11.27 23.93
N ASN A 99 31.82 -11.01 25.19
CA ASN A 99 32.86 -11.75 25.90
C ASN A 99 32.24 -12.94 26.65
N PRO A 100 33.00 -14.00 26.93
CA PRO A 100 32.52 -15.11 27.76
C PRO A 100 32.01 -14.60 29.12
N GLY A 101 30.75 -14.88 29.44
CA GLY A 101 30.09 -14.44 30.68
C GLY A 101 29.35 -13.09 30.59
N ASP A 102 29.38 -12.42 29.44
CA ASP A 102 28.54 -11.24 29.18
C ASP A 102 27.03 -11.58 29.29
N PRO A 103 26.18 -10.59 29.59
CA PRO A 103 24.74 -10.77 29.47
C PRO A 103 24.36 -11.14 28.02
N SER A 104 23.38 -12.04 27.87
CA SER A 104 22.88 -12.50 26.58
C SER A 104 22.26 -11.37 25.75
N THR A 105 21.67 -10.37 26.39
CA THR A 105 21.05 -9.22 25.74
C THR A 105 22.01 -8.04 25.71
N LYS A 106 22.18 -7.43 24.53
CA LYS A 106 22.83 -6.12 24.35
C LYS A 106 21.82 -5.11 23.84
N THR A 107 21.99 -3.88 24.29
CA THR A 107 21.11 -2.76 23.95
C THR A 107 21.91 -1.56 23.49
N PHE A 108 21.36 -0.80 22.56
CA PHE A 108 21.89 0.48 22.13
C PHE A 108 20.73 1.42 21.78
N THR A 109 20.99 2.71 21.78
CA THR A 109 19.98 3.73 21.49
C THR A 109 20.25 4.37 20.15
N ILE A 110 19.20 4.52 19.35
CA ILE A 110 19.17 5.38 18.17
C ILE A 110 18.29 6.57 18.53
N ARG A 111 18.75 7.79 18.23
CA ARG A 111 17.96 9.01 18.39
C ARG A 111 17.49 9.46 17.02
N THR A 112 16.19 9.63 16.83
CA THR A 112 15.68 10.32 15.64
C THR A 112 15.91 11.82 15.79
N ILE A 113 16.17 12.48 14.68
CA ILE A 113 16.38 13.92 14.63
C ILE A 113 15.02 14.55 14.34
N ASP A 114 14.63 15.52 15.16
CA ASP A 114 13.43 16.32 14.97
C ASP A 114 13.81 17.58 14.21
N ASP A 115 13.14 17.87 13.10
CA ASP A 115 13.36 19.12 12.39
C ASP A 115 12.09 19.91 12.06
N GLN A 116 11.98 20.52 10.88
CA GLN A 116 10.80 21.30 10.45
C GLN A 116 10.40 20.99 9.01
N ARG A 117 10.89 19.87 8.47
CA ARG A 117 10.74 19.45 7.09
C ARG A 117 9.66 18.39 7.05
N LEU A 118 8.68 18.58 6.18
CA LEU A 118 7.67 17.54 5.94
C LEU A 118 8.28 16.44 5.06
N GLU A 119 8.70 15.36 5.69
CA GLU A 119 9.49 14.23 5.18
C GLU A 119 8.73 12.92 5.38
N GLY A 120 7.54 12.80 4.77
CA GLY A 120 6.63 11.67 5.04
C GLY A 120 7.30 10.29 5.10
N LEU A 121 6.86 9.45 6.05
CA LEU A 121 7.38 8.13 6.47
C LEU A 121 8.71 7.63 5.88
N GLU A 122 9.70 7.48 6.76
CA GLU A 122 10.99 6.88 6.44
C GLU A 122 11.30 5.62 7.24
N THR A 123 12.32 4.87 6.83
CA THR A 123 12.68 3.59 7.45
C THR A 123 14.17 3.43 7.68
N ILE A 124 14.53 2.91 8.86
CA ILE A 124 15.85 2.37 9.19
C ILE A 124 15.71 0.84 9.30
N ILE A 125 16.43 0.11 8.45
CA ILE A 125 16.46 -1.36 8.43
C ILE A 125 17.82 -1.82 8.96
N LEU A 126 17.80 -2.44 10.13
CA LEU A 126 18.96 -3.00 10.80
C LEU A 126 19.05 -4.49 10.52
N THR A 127 20.23 -5.00 10.15
CA THR A 127 20.46 -6.44 9.89
C THR A 127 21.67 -6.94 10.66
N LEU A 128 21.50 -8.04 11.39
CA LEU A 128 22.56 -8.67 12.16
C LEU A 128 23.44 -9.54 11.26
N SER A 129 24.75 -9.42 11.46
CA SER A 129 25.74 -10.30 10.88
C SER A 129 26.78 -10.65 11.95
N SER A 130 27.39 -11.84 11.87
CA SER A 130 28.51 -12.20 12.73
C SER A 130 29.69 -12.65 11.90
N ILE A 131 30.89 -12.34 12.38
CA ILE A 131 32.15 -12.83 11.82
C ILE A 131 32.70 -14.02 12.60
N HIS A 132 32.00 -14.46 13.67
CA HIS A 132 32.39 -15.62 14.47
C HIS A 132 31.89 -16.91 13.81
N SER A 133 32.74 -17.94 13.73
CA SER A 133 32.44 -19.18 12.99
C SER A 133 31.29 -20.02 13.58
N HIS A 134 30.94 -19.80 14.84
CA HIS A 134 29.88 -20.52 15.56
C HIS A 134 28.79 -19.60 16.13
N VAL A 135 28.64 -18.39 15.57
CA VAL A 135 27.50 -17.52 15.86
C VAL A 135 26.81 -17.16 14.55
N THR A 136 25.53 -17.48 14.43
CA THR A 136 24.75 -17.23 13.21
C THR A 136 23.55 -16.31 13.49
N PRO A 137 23.02 -15.60 12.49
CA PRO A 137 21.73 -14.94 12.63
C PRO A 137 20.63 -15.96 12.95
N GLY A 138 19.75 -15.64 13.90
CA GLY A 138 18.64 -16.49 14.32
C GLY A 138 17.30 -16.09 13.68
N ASN A 139 16.21 -16.28 14.42
CA ASN A 139 14.83 -16.14 13.93
C ASN A 139 14.43 -14.71 13.52
N ILE A 140 15.03 -13.69 14.15
CA ILE A 140 14.75 -12.28 13.83
C ILE A 140 16.08 -11.61 13.49
N PRO A 141 16.62 -11.85 12.27
CA PRO A 141 17.93 -11.35 11.87
C PRO A 141 17.90 -9.86 11.47
N SER A 142 16.71 -9.33 11.17
CA SER A 142 16.53 -7.94 10.75
C SER A 142 15.39 -7.26 11.53
N MET A 143 15.54 -5.96 11.77
CA MET A 143 14.57 -5.11 12.45
C MET A 143 14.32 -3.85 11.62
N THR A 144 13.05 -3.49 11.43
CA THR A 144 12.64 -2.27 10.73
C THR A 144 12.09 -1.25 11.71
N ILE A 145 12.68 -0.05 11.71
CA ILE A 145 12.21 1.11 12.46
C ILE A 145 11.58 2.06 11.44
N THR A 146 10.32 2.42 11.64
CA THR A 146 9.63 3.44 10.84
C THR A 146 9.66 4.76 11.58
N ILE A 147 10.20 5.79 10.93
CA ILE A 147 10.23 7.16 11.43
C ILE A 147 8.93 7.83 10.95
N VAL A 148 8.15 8.34 11.89
CA VAL A 148 6.91 9.06 11.63
C VAL A 148 7.18 10.55 11.76
N ASP A 149 7.09 11.21 10.61
CA ASP A 149 7.11 12.67 10.46
C ASP A 149 6.01 13.31 11.31
N ASN A 150 6.41 14.25 12.17
CA ASN A 150 5.53 14.96 13.08
C ASN A 150 5.29 16.42 12.67
N ASP A 151 5.88 16.84 11.55
CA ASP A 151 5.84 18.21 11.09
C ASP A 151 4.54 18.55 10.36
N ALA A 152 4.22 19.84 10.37
CA ALA A 152 3.05 20.36 9.70
C ALA A 152 3.39 21.61 8.90
N ILE A 153 2.82 21.68 7.69
CA ILE A 153 3.02 22.81 6.78
C ILE A 153 1.76 23.68 6.77
N GLY A 154 1.95 24.98 6.97
CA GLY A 154 0.90 25.97 6.81
C GLY A 154 0.76 26.35 5.35
N VAL A 155 -0.41 26.13 4.74
CA VAL A 155 -0.71 26.56 3.36
C VAL A 155 -1.82 27.60 3.38
N ALA A 156 -1.63 28.71 2.67
CA ALA A 156 -2.65 29.75 2.57
C ALA A 156 -2.59 30.51 1.25
N PHE A 157 -3.66 31.23 0.93
CA PHE A 157 -3.64 32.21 -0.15
C PHE A 157 -2.67 33.36 0.16
N SER A 158 -2.05 33.93 -0.89
CA SER A 158 -1.14 35.06 -0.73
C SER A 158 -1.85 36.33 -0.27
N GLN A 159 -3.14 36.45 -0.59
CA GLN A 159 -4.00 37.58 -0.27
C GLN A 159 -5.39 37.09 0.11
N GLN A 160 -6.11 37.87 0.94
CA GLN A 160 -7.51 37.59 1.27
C GLN A 160 -8.46 37.98 0.12
N THR A 161 -8.06 38.92 -0.74
CA THR A 161 -8.88 39.45 -1.82
C THR A 161 -8.03 39.66 -3.07
N TYR A 162 -8.49 39.13 -4.21
CA TYR A 162 -7.89 39.36 -5.53
C TYR A 162 -8.89 40.13 -6.39
N THR A 163 -8.46 41.23 -7.01
CA THR A 163 -9.27 42.03 -7.93
C THR A 163 -8.69 41.94 -9.34
N VAL A 164 -9.52 41.58 -10.31
CA VAL A 164 -9.10 41.40 -11.71
C VAL A 164 -10.12 42.05 -12.62
N ALA A 165 -9.65 42.77 -13.64
CA ALA A 165 -10.51 43.34 -14.65
C ALA A 165 -11.12 42.24 -15.52
N GLU A 166 -12.40 42.35 -15.85
CA GLU A 166 -13.14 41.38 -16.66
C GLU A 166 -12.49 41.08 -18.03
N ASN A 167 -11.72 42.04 -18.58
CA ASN A 167 -11.06 41.93 -19.87
C ASN A 167 -9.72 41.15 -19.85
N ASN A 168 -9.27 40.67 -18.69
CA ASN A 168 -7.97 40.00 -18.56
C ASN A 168 -8.00 38.50 -18.91
N GLY A 169 -9.18 37.90 -19.07
CA GLY A 169 -9.37 36.50 -19.47
C GLY A 169 -9.10 35.45 -18.37
N PHE A 170 -8.28 35.74 -17.36
CA PHE A 170 -7.98 34.85 -16.23
C PHE A 170 -7.66 35.64 -14.95
N ALA A 171 -7.90 35.01 -13.79
CA ALA A 171 -7.53 35.54 -12.47
C ALA A 171 -6.42 34.69 -11.84
N ASN A 172 -5.27 35.30 -11.55
CA ASN A 172 -4.15 34.62 -10.90
C ASN A 172 -4.34 34.60 -9.39
N VAL A 173 -4.81 33.47 -8.85
CA VAL A 173 -4.89 33.22 -7.41
C VAL A 173 -3.63 32.47 -6.99
N ILE A 174 -2.89 33.04 -6.04
CA ILE A 174 -1.60 32.49 -5.62
C ILE A 174 -1.78 31.81 -4.27
N VAL A 175 -1.39 30.54 -4.19
CA VAL A 175 -1.27 29.79 -2.93
C VAL A 175 0.21 29.77 -2.54
N GLN A 176 0.50 30.02 -1.27
CA GLN A 176 1.86 30.02 -0.73
C GLN A 176 1.94 29.18 0.54
N ILE A 177 3.14 28.64 0.79
CA ILE A 177 3.51 28.02 2.05
C ILE A 177 3.80 29.15 3.04
N GLN A 178 3.07 29.20 4.15
CA GLN A 178 3.26 30.20 5.20
C GLN A 178 4.39 29.81 6.17
N SER A 179 4.59 28.51 6.40
CA SER A 179 5.59 27.98 7.32
C SER A 179 5.91 26.52 7.00
N GLY A 180 7.13 26.09 7.32
CA GLY A 180 7.64 24.75 7.07
C GLY A 180 8.46 24.65 5.77
N ILE A 181 9.22 23.57 5.63
CA ILE A 181 9.99 23.24 4.43
C ILE A 181 9.41 21.95 3.85
N VAL A 182 9.15 21.92 2.54
CA VAL A 182 8.62 20.75 1.84
C VAL A 182 9.78 20.01 1.18
N GLU A 183 9.97 18.72 1.50
CA GLU A 183 10.91 17.86 0.77
C GLU A 183 10.22 16.99 -0.30
N ARG A 184 8.92 16.72 -0.13
CA ARG A 184 8.16 15.84 -1.02
C ARG A 184 6.89 16.50 -1.57
N ASP A 185 6.49 16.11 -2.78
CA ASP A 185 5.27 16.63 -3.41
C ASP A 185 4.03 16.28 -2.56
N PHE A 186 3.16 17.27 -2.36
CA PHE A 186 1.88 17.10 -1.69
C PHE A 186 0.77 17.83 -2.46
N ILE A 187 -0.45 17.31 -2.38
CA ILE A 187 -1.59 17.85 -3.14
C ILE A 187 -2.34 18.84 -2.26
N VAL A 188 -2.44 20.08 -2.74
CA VAL A 188 -3.35 21.09 -2.21
C VAL A 188 -4.55 21.17 -3.15
N SER A 189 -5.74 20.86 -2.63
CA SER A 189 -7.00 20.97 -3.36
C SER A 189 -7.79 22.19 -2.86
N PRO A 190 -7.54 23.40 -3.40
CA PRO A 190 -8.31 24.58 -3.00
C PRO A 190 -9.76 24.47 -3.48
N GLU A 191 -10.70 24.77 -2.60
CA GLU A 191 -12.12 24.86 -2.95
C GLU A 191 -12.44 26.30 -3.41
N PHE A 192 -12.88 26.46 -4.66
CA PHE A 192 -13.26 27.76 -5.22
C PHE A 192 -14.78 27.89 -5.28
N ILE A 193 -15.33 28.88 -4.58
CA ILE A 193 -16.74 29.27 -4.69
C ILE A 193 -16.83 30.52 -5.58
N LEU A 194 -17.27 30.33 -6.84
CA LEU A 194 -17.51 31.43 -7.76
C LEU A 194 -18.89 32.04 -7.50
N VAL A 195 -18.92 33.26 -6.99
CA VAL A 195 -20.16 34.04 -6.84
C VAL A 195 -20.16 35.14 -7.90
N HIS A 196 -21.02 34.99 -8.91
CA HIS A 196 -21.21 36.02 -9.94
C HIS A 196 -22.15 37.11 -9.41
N SER A 197 -21.65 38.33 -9.25
CA SER A 197 -22.45 39.52 -8.94
C SER A 197 -22.66 40.33 -10.22
N GLN A 198 -23.85 40.26 -10.83
CA GLN A 198 -24.23 41.26 -11.83
C GLN A 198 -24.59 42.58 -11.15
N GLU A 199 -24.20 43.69 -11.77
CA GLU A 199 -24.35 45.07 -11.31
C GLU A 199 -25.76 45.40 -10.76
N ASN A 200 -25.79 46.14 -9.65
CA ASN A 200 -26.92 46.95 -9.17
C ASN A 200 -28.30 46.30 -8.94
N GLY A 201 -28.37 44.99 -8.67
CA GLY A 201 -29.59 44.34 -8.23
C GLY A 201 -29.42 43.71 -6.86
N MET A 202 -30.23 44.10 -5.88
CA MET A 202 -30.57 43.21 -4.76
C MET A 202 -30.77 41.80 -5.32
N CYS A 203 -30.14 40.78 -4.72
CA CYS A 203 -30.40 39.39 -5.06
C CYS A 203 -31.90 39.10 -4.92
N ASN A 204 -32.65 39.25 -6.00
CA ASN A 204 -34.03 38.83 -6.07
C ASN A 204 -33.98 37.32 -6.34
N ALA A 205 -33.58 36.59 -5.30
CA ALA A 205 -33.44 35.13 -5.27
C ALA A 205 -34.81 34.46 -5.23
N THR A 206 -35.67 34.74 -6.21
CA THR A 206 -37.00 34.11 -6.33
C THR A 206 -37.05 33.02 -7.38
N GLN A 207 -35.98 32.78 -8.14
CA GLN A 207 -35.82 31.55 -8.92
C GLN A 207 -34.71 30.68 -8.34
N GLN A 208 -35.09 29.93 -7.31
CA GLN A 208 -34.30 28.82 -6.80
C GLN A 208 -34.08 27.81 -7.96
N LYS A 209 -32.81 27.53 -8.33
CA LYS A 209 -32.47 26.52 -9.35
C LYS A 209 -32.84 25.11 -8.86
N SER A 210 -33.01 24.18 -9.80
CA SER A 210 -33.16 22.76 -9.44
C SER A 210 -31.85 22.25 -8.84
N CYS A 211 -31.93 21.39 -7.84
CA CYS A 211 -30.78 20.78 -7.17
C CYS A 211 -29.96 19.91 -8.14
N ASP A 212 -30.55 19.44 -9.23
CA ASP A 212 -29.85 18.67 -10.27
C ASP A 212 -28.84 19.52 -11.06
N GLU A 213 -29.11 20.83 -11.19
CA GLU A 213 -28.24 21.80 -11.89
C GLU A 213 -27.07 22.31 -11.03
N LEU A 214 -26.91 21.80 -9.80
CA LEU A 214 -25.79 22.17 -8.95
C LEU A 214 -24.47 21.68 -9.57
N LEU A 215 -23.47 22.57 -9.58
CA LEU A 215 -22.13 22.29 -10.10
C LEU A 215 -21.37 21.34 -9.15
N PRO A 216 -20.38 20.56 -9.65
CA PRO A 216 -19.46 19.82 -8.81
C PRO A 216 -18.83 20.74 -7.75
N GLY A 217 -18.84 20.33 -6.47
CA GLY A 217 -18.41 21.15 -5.32
C GLY A 217 -19.52 21.88 -4.58
N GLN A 218 -20.71 22.08 -5.18
CA GLN A 218 -21.87 22.69 -4.49
C GLN A 218 -22.70 21.70 -3.66
N TYR A 219 -22.37 20.41 -3.75
CA TYR A 219 -23.02 19.33 -3.04
C TYR A 219 -22.01 18.20 -2.81
N ARG A 220 -22.26 17.39 -1.78
CA ARG A 220 -21.51 16.17 -1.46
C ARG A 220 -22.47 14.99 -1.41
N CYS A 221 -22.27 14.02 -2.29
CA CYS A 221 -23.01 12.76 -2.23
C CYS A 221 -22.38 11.82 -1.21
N ASP A 222 -23.22 11.04 -0.54
CA ASP A 222 -22.76 10.09 0.46
C ASP A 222 -21.83 9.05 -0.18
N GLU A 223 -20.59 8.97 0.31
CA GLU A 223 -19.57 8.03 -0.14
C GLU A 223 -19.78 6.62 0.47
N THR A 224 -20.69 6.48 1.45
CA THR A 224 -20.97 5.21 2.13
C THR A 224 -21.90 4.27 1.35
N LEU A 225 -21.84 4.35 0.02
CA LEU A 225 -22.56 3.43 -0.84
C LEU A 225 -22.09 2.00 -0.55
N GLN A 226 -23.00 1.17 -0.04
CA GLN A 226 -22.72 -0.23 0.22
C GLN A 226 -22.38 -0.91 -1.11
N ILE A 227 -21.22 -1.56 -1.14
CA ILE A 227 -20.80 -2.37 -2.28
C ILE A 227 -21.32 -3.78 -2.06
N ASP A 228 -22.01 -4.29 -3.05
CA ASP A 228 -22.48 -5.67 -3.06
C ASP A 228 -21.26 -6.60 -3.20
N PRO A 229 -21.06 -7.58 -2.30
CA PRO A 229 -19.89 -8.45 -2.31
C PRO A 229 -19.81 -9.36 -3.52
N ASP A 230 -20.94 -9.70 -4.15
CA ASP A 230 -20.99 -10.61 -5.29
C ASP A 230 -20.79 -9.87 -6.61
N THR A 231 -21.43 -8.71 -6.76
CA THR A 231 -21.34 -7.93 -8.00
C THR A 231 -20.18 -6.93 -8.01
N GLN A 232 -19.58 -6.65 -6.85
CA GLN A 232 -18.53 -5.63 -6.69
C GLN A 232 -18.94 -4.26 -7.25
N SER A 233 -20.25 -3.98 -7.19
CA SER A 233 -20.90 -2.78 -7.69
C SER A 233 -21.75 -2.14 -6.59
N VAL A 234 -22.12 -0.86 -6.79
CA VAL A 234 -22.97 -0.15 -5.83
C VAL A 234 -24.35 -0.81 -5.80
N VAL A 235 -24.85 -1.12 -4.59
CA VAL A 235 -26.19 -1.68 -4.40
C VAL A 235 -27.24 -0.77 -5.04
N GLY A 236 -28.09 -1.33 -5.90
CA GLY A 236 -29.16 -0.61 -6.58
C GLY A 236 -28.76 0.05 -7.91
N CYS A 237 -27.60 -0.29 -8.46
CA CYS A 237 -27.24 0.10 -9.83
C CYS A 237 -28.21 -0.54 -10.85
N LYS A 238 -28.88 0.30 -11.66
CA LYS A 238 -29.82 -0.14 -12.70
C LYS A 238 -29.07 -0.49 -14.00
N GLU A 239 -29.71 -1.27 -14.87
CA GLU A 239 -29.22 -1.57 -16.24
C GLU A 239 -28.89 -0.32 -17.07
N SER A 240 -29.45 0.83 -16.73
CA SER A 240 -29.12 2.12 -17.33
C SER A 240 -27.77 2.71 -16.87
N HIS A 241 -26.94 1.96 -16.13
CA HIS A 241 -25.67 2.41 -15.55
C HIS A 241 -25.82 3.63 -14.64
N THR A 242 -26.94 3.71 -13.92
CA THR A 242 -27.26 4.82 -13.02
C THR A 242 -27.83 4.35 -11.70
N VAL A 243 -27.46 5.04 -10.62
CA VAL A 243 -27.97 4.82 -9.26
C VAL A 243 -28.40 6.16 -8.66
N GLU A 244 -29.49 6.13 -7.90
CA GLU A 244 -29.96 7.31 -7.17
C GLU A 244 -29.29 7.36 -5.80
N VAL A 245 -28.54 8.43 -5.54
CA VAL A 245 -27.76 8.61 -4.32
C VAL A 245 -28.25 9.83 -3.54
N LYS A 246 -28.21 9.74 -2.21
CA LYS A 246 -28.54 10.86 -1.34
C LYS A 246 -27.36 11.81 -1.27
N CYS A 247 -27.58 13.07 -1.65
CA CYS A 247 -26.57 14.11 -1.61
C CYS A 247 -26.96 15.23 -0.64
N THR A 248 -25.94 15.76 0.04
CA THR A 248 -26.02 16.90 0.97
C THR A 248 -25.57 18.17 0.26
N ILE A 249 -26.26 19.28 0.51
CA ILE A 249 -25.97 20.56 -0.15
C ILE A 249 -24.95 21.35 0.68
N ALA A 250 -23.99 21.99 0.02
CA ALA A 250 -22.99 22.81 0.69
C ALA A 250 -23.63 23.95 1.51
N PRO A 251 -23.03 24.35 2.64
CA PRO A 251 -23.56 25.42 3.47
C PRO A 251 -23.74 26.73 2.69
N GLY A 252 -24.95 27.29 2.72
CA GLY A 252 -25.26 28.60 2.12
C GLY A 252 -25.98 28.54 0.77
N ILE A 253 -26.04 27.36 0.16
CA ILE A 253 -26.77 27.14 -1.11
C ILE A 253 -28.22 26.73 -0.83
N LYS A 254 -29.16 27.20 -1.67
CA LYS A 254 -30.58 26.83 -1.65
C LYS A 254 -31.03 26.38 -3.05
N CYS A 255 -31.66 25.21 -3.14
CA CYS A 255 -32.21 24.64 -4.40
C CYS A 255 -33.61 24.04 -4.16
N LYS A 256 -34.43 23.88 -5.21
CA LYS A 256 -35.90 23.69 -5.10
C LYS A 256 -36.28 22.38 -4.39
N GLU A 257 -35.56 21.31 -4.65
CA GLU A 257 -35.82 19.94 -4.16
C GLU A 257 -35.13 19.65 -2.81
N MET A 258 -34.66 20.69 -2.11
CA MET A 258 -33.97 20.55 -0.84
C MET A 258 -34.92 20.12 0.29
N SER A 259 -34.60 19.01 0.95
CA SER A 259 -35.29 18.58 2.18
C SER A 259 -34.99 19.50 3.38
N LYS A 260 -35.74 19.35 4.48
CA LYS A 260 -35.45 20.06 5.75
C LYS A 260 -34.05 19.76 6.29
N GLU A 261 -33.45 18.64 5.88
CA GLU A 261 -32.12 18.19 6.26
C GLU A 261 -31.03 18.63 5.26
N ARG A 262 -31.32 19.56 4.34
CA ARG A 262 -30.40 20.01 3.27
C ARG A 262 -29.93 18.87 2.35
N THR A 263 -30.79 17.90 2.10
CA THR A 263 -30.48 16.73 1.25
C THR A 263 -31.41 16.66 0.05
N PHE A 264 -30.92 16.07 -1.04
CA PHE A 264 -31.68 15.77 -2.25
C PHE A 264 -31.18 14.46 -2.88
N MET A 265 -31.98 13.83 -3.74
CA MET A 265 -31.56 12.64 -4.48
C MET A 265 -30.97 13.07 -5.82
N LYS A 266 -29.79 12.57 -6.16
CA LYS A 266 -29.14 12.81 -7.45
C LYS A 266 -28.88 11.49 -8.16
N ILE A 267 -29.06 11.48 -9.48
CA ILE A 267 -28.70 10.34 -10.31
C ILE A 267 -27.20 10.41 -10.59
N GLN A 268 -26.47 9.38 -10.18
CA GLN A 268 -25.03 9.26 -10.40
C GLN A 268 -24.76 8.05 -11.31
N PRO A 269 -23.78 8.12 -12.23
CA PRO A 269 -23.32 6.96 -12.98
C PRO A 269 -22.82 5.85 -12.04
N CYS A 270 -23.14 4.60 -12.39
CA CYS A 270 -22.69 3.40 -11.70
C CYS A 270 -22.38 2.28 -12.69
N ARG A 271 -21.73 1.23 -12.19
CA ARG A 271 -21.30 0.08 -12.98
C ARG A 271 -22.32 -1.03 -12.84
N TYR A 272 -23.14 -1.23 -13.86
CA TYR A 272 -24.06 -2.37 -13.89
C TYR A 272 -23.31 -3.62 -14.32
N THR A 273 -23.40 -4.69 -13.54
CA THR A 273 -22.77 -5.97 -13.85
C THR A 273 -23.82 -7.07 -13.90
N ASN A 274 -23.69 -8.01 -14.83
CA ASN A 274 -24.62 -9.13 -14.99
C ASN A 274 -23.96 -10.51 -14.76
N GLY A 275 -22.95 -10.56 -13.87
CA GLY A 275 -22.29 -11.80 -13.46
C GLY A 275 -21.14 -12.29 -14.35
N TYR A 276 -20.75 -11.54 -15.38
CA TYR A 276 -19.53 -11.84 -16.15
C TYR A 276 -18.28 -11.41 -15.37
N ASP A 277 -17.51 -12.38 -14.89
CA ASP A 277 -16.30 -12.18 -14.11
C ASP A 277 -15.09 -12.00 -15.04
N HIS A 278 -14.32 -10.93 -14.81
CA HIS A 278 -13.14 -10.61 -15.60
C HIS A 278 -12.04 -11.66 -15.49
N THR A 279 -11.78 -12.15 -14.29
CA THR A 279 -10.72 -13.13 -14.04
C THR A 279 -11.06 -14.46 -14.70
N THR A 280 -12.34 -14.84 -14.66
CA THR A 280 -12.85 -16.02 -15.37
C THR A 280 -12.71 -15.84 -16.87
N ALA A 281 -13.14 -14.71 -17.44
CA ALA A 281 -12.98 -14.43 -18.87
C ALA A 281 -11.51 -14.47 -19.31
N LEU A 282 -10.59 -13.92 -18.50
CA LEU A 282 -9.16 -13.93 -18.78
C LEU A 282 -8.57 -15.34 -18.73
N MET A 283 -8.91 -16.13 -17.71
CA MET A 283 -8.48 -17.53 -17.60
C MET A 283 -9.01 -18.37 -18.76
N LEU A 284 -10.27 -18.19 -19.14
CA LEU A 284 -10.86 -18.85 -20.30
C LEU A 284 -10.16 -18.44 -21.60
N SER A 285 -9.74 -17.18 -21.74
CA SER A 285 -8.98 -16.71 -22.90
C SER A 285 -7.58 -17.31 -22.97
N VAL A 286 -6.85 -17.35 -21.84
CA VAL A 286 -5.49 -17.90 -21.77
C VAL A 286 -5.48 -19.40 -22.04
N PHE A 287 -6.36 -20.18 -21.40
CA PHE A 287 -6.30 -21.65 -21.47
C PHE A 287 -7.19 -22.26 -22.55
N LEU A 288 -8.32 -21.62 -22.86
CA LEU A 288 -9.37 -22.16 -23.72
C LEU A 288 -9.76 -21.21 -24.87
N GLY A 289 -9.01 -20.12 -25.07
CA GLY A 289 -9.29 -19.11 -26.10
C GLY A 289 -9.12 -19.62 -27.52
N MET A 290 -8.30 -20.66 -27.73
CA MET A 290 -8.17 -21.35 -29.02
C MET A 290 -9.49 -21.96 -29.50
N PHE A 291 -10.34 -22.40 -28.56
CA PHE A 291 -11.67 -22.93 -28.85
C PHE A 291 -12.75 -21.83 -28.87
N GLY A 292 -12.38 -20.57 -28.62
CA GLY A 292 -13.29 -19.44 -28.56
C GLY A 292 -14.22 -19.42 -27.35
N ILE A 293 -13.92 -20.21 -26.31
CA ILE A 293 -14.75 -20.32 -25.10
C ILE A 293 -14.86 -18.98 -24.37
N ASP A 294 -13.80 -18.17 -24.39
CA ASP A 294 -13.78 -16.79 -23.90
C ASP A 294 -14.85 -15.91 -24.57
N ARG A 295 -15.06 -16.04 -25.89
CA ARG A 295 -16.09 -15.28 -26.62
C ARG A 295 -17.49 -15.82 -26.41
N PHE A 296 -17.64 -17.14 -26.26
CA PHE A 296 -18.91 -17.72 -25.84
C PHE A 296 -19.31 -17.25 -24.44
N TYR A 297 -18.35 -17.21 -23.50
CA TYR A 297 -18.57 -16.69 -22.16
C TYR A 297 -19.06 -15.25 -22.20
N LEU A 298 -18.44 -14.37 -23.00
CA LEU A 298 -18.85 -12.97 -23.12
C LEU A 298 -20.13 -12.74 -23.97
N GLY A 299 -20.78 -13.78 -24.47
CA GLY A 299 -22.01 -13.63 -25.28
C GLY A 299 -21.79 -13.32 -26.77
N TYR A 300 -20.61 -13.60 -27.32
CA TYR A 300 -20.28 -13.47 -28.75
C TYR A 300 -20.22 -14.83 -29.47
N PRO A 301 -21.35 -15.52 -29.70
CA PRO A 301 -21.35 -16.89 -30.22
C PRO A 301 -20.80 -17.01 -31.65
N ALA A 302 -21.03 -16.01 -32.51
CA ALA A 302 -20.53 -16.02 -33.88
C ALA A 302 -19.00 -15.98 -33.94
N ILE A 303 -18.39 -15.13 -33.11
CA ILE A 303 -16.92 -14.99 -33.02
C ILE A 303 -16.33 -16.22 -32.33
N GLY A 304 -17.00 -16.74 -31.29
CA GLY A 304 -16.62 -18.00 -30.65
C GLY A 304 -16.58 -19.17 -31.63
N LEU A 305 -17.61 -19.32 -32.47
CA LEU A 305 -17.68 -20.37 -33.48
C LEU A 305 -16.60 -20.20 -34.57
N LEU A 306 -16.35 -18.96 -35.01
CA LEU A 306 -15.29 -18.66 -35.97
C LEU A 306 -13.92 -19.10 -35.44
N LYS A 307 -13.63 -18.81 -34.17
CA LYS A 307 -12.39 -19.26 -33.52
C LYS A 307 -12.32 -20.78 -33.42
N LEU A 308 -13.41 -21.44 -33.04
CA LEU A 308 -13.48 -22.90 -32.97
C LEU A 308 -13.17 -23.54 -34.33
N CYS A 309 -13.73 -23.03 -35.42
CA CYS A 309 -13.49 -23.54 -36.77
C CYS A 309 -12.09 -23.25 -37.30
N THR A 310 -11.48 -22.14 -36.87
CA THR A 310 -10.13 -21.72 -37.29
C THR A 310 -9.02 -22.14 -36.33
N LEU A 311 -9.37 -22.83 -35.24
CA LEU A 311 -8.48 -23.16 -34.11
C LEU A 311 -7.68 -21.94 -33.63
N GLY A 312 -8.35 -20.78 -33.55
CA GLY A 312 -7.71 -19.51 -33.16
C GLY A 312 -6.60 -19.04 -34.11
N PHE A 313 -6.63 -19.46 -35.38
CA PHE A 313 -5.66 -19.09 -36.43
C PHE A 313 -4.21 -19.30 -35.99
N PHE A 314 -3.85 -20.56 -35.68
CA PHE A 314 -2.51 -20.94 -35.21
C PHE A 314 -2.01 -20.08 -34.04
N PHE A 315 -2.85 -19.91 -33.01
CA PHE A 315 -2.55 -19.20 -31.76
C PHE A 315 -2.41 -17.67 -31.86
N LEU A 316 -2.37 -17.07 -33.06
CA LEU A 316 -2.23 -15.62 -33.21
C LEU A 316 -3.47 -14.87 -32.71
N LEU A 317 -4.67 -15.36 -33.02
CA LEU A 317 -5.89 -14.69 -32.56
C LEU A 317 -6.10 -14.88 -31.05
N GLN A 318 -5.69 -16.02 -30.50
CA GLN A 318 -5.73 -16.25 -29.05
C GLN A 318 -4.93 -15.17 -28.30
N LEU A 319 -3.74 -14.81 -28.77
CA LEU A 319 -2.95 -13.74 -28.13
C LEU A 319 -3.67 -12.39 -28.19
N VAL A 320 -4.30 -12.07 -29.32
CA VAL A 320 -5.09 -10.83 -29.47
C VAL A 320 -6.23 -10.79 -28.46
N ASP A 321 -6.94 -11.90 -28.25
CA ASP A 321 -8.03 -11.97 -27.28
C ASP A 321 -7.57 -11.85 -25.83
N VAL A 322 -6.44 -12.47 -25.50
CA VAL A 322 -5.82 -12.31 -24.18
C VAL A 322 -5.50 -10.84 -23.94
N ILE A 323 -4.91 -10.14 -24.93
CA ILE A 323 -4.60 -8.71 -24.82
C ILE A 323 -5.88 -7.89 -24.67
N LEU A 324 -6.89 -8.11 -25.52
CA LEU A 324 -8.14 -7.33 -25.51
C LEU A 324 -8.94 -7.50 -24.21
N ILE A 325 -8.98 -8.70 -23.64
CA ILE A 325 -9.66 -8.98 -22.36
C ILE A 325 -8.82 -8.48 -21.18
N ALA A 326 -7.49 -8.68 -21.19
CA ALA A 326 -6.61 -8.15 -20.16
C ALA A 326 -6.66 -6.62 -20.10
N MET A 327 -6.72 -5.96 -21.25
CA MET A 327 -6.85 -4.50 -21.36
C MET A 327 -8.28 -3.99 -21.11
N GLN A 328 -9.26 -4.87 -20.83
CA GLN A 328 -10.65 -4.51 -20.59
C GLN A 328 -11.32 -3.76 -21.76
N ILE A 329 -10.74 -3.87 -22.97
CA ILE A 329 -11.24 -3.21 -24.19
C ILE A 329 -12.52 -3.89 -24.67
N VAL A 330 -12.59 -5.22 -24.53
CA VAL A 330 -13.77 -5.99 -24.88
C VAL A 330 -14.51 -6.37 -23.61
N GLY A 331 -15.72 -5.84 -23.46
CA GLY A 331 -16.68 -6.25 -22.43
C GLY A 331 -17.72 -7.27 -22.92
N PRO A 332 -18.58 -7.74 -22.00
CA PRO A 332 -19.77 -8.53 -22.29
C PRO A 332 -20.65 -7.96 -23.42
N ALA A 333 -21.25 -8.84 -24.22
CA ALA A 333 -22.08 -8.47 -25.36
C ALA A 333 -23.41 -7.80 -24.98
N ASP A 334 -23.86 -7.97 -23.74
CA ASP A 334 -25.08 -7.33 -23.21
C ASP A 334 -24.86 -5.88 -22.77
N GLY A 335 -23.64 -5.37 -22.87
CA GLY A 335 -23.28 -4.01 -22.45
C GLY A 335 -23.04 -3.87 -20.94
N SER A 336 -23.19 -4.95 -20.16
CA SER A 336 -22.81 -4.94 -18.76
C SER A 336 -21.30 -4.82 -18.59
N GLU A 337 -20.87 -4.30 -17.45
CA GLU A 337 -19.46 -4.28 -17.09
C GLU A 337 -19.05 -5.59 -16.42
N TYR A 338 -17.75 -5.87 -16.47
CA TYR A 338 -17.18 -6.99 -15.73
C TYR A 338 -17.35 -6.82 -14.21
N VAL A 339 -17.70 -7.93 -13.57
CA VAL A 339 -17.46 -8.14 -12.15
C VAL A 339 -15.95 -8.20 -11.94
N MET A 340 -15.46 -7.24 -11.17
CA MET A 340 -14.06 -7.04 -10.81
C MET A 340 -14.04 -6.48 -9.40
N ASP A 341 -13.05 -6.82 -8.59
CA ASP A 341 -12.89 -6.26 -7.25
C ASP A 341 -13.02 -4.74 -7.26
N TYR A 342 -13.80 -4.22 -6.31
CA TYR A 342 -14.10 -2.78 -6.24
C TYR A 342 -12.83 -1.93 -6.12
N TYR A 343 -11.85 -2.42 -5.36
CA TYR A 343 -10.51 -1.83 -5.19
C TYR A 343 -9.45 -2.46 -6.10
N GLY A 344 -9.86 -3.25 -7.09
CA GLY A 344 -8.96 -3.93 -8.03
C GLY A 344 -8.41 -3.01 -9.11
N PRO A 345 -7.33 -3.43 -9.82
CA PRO A 345 -6.77 -2.67 -10.92
C PRO A 345 -7.77 -2.61 -12.09
N ARG A 346 -8.22 -1.39 -12.43
CA ARG A 346 -9.13 -1.13 -13.54
C ARG A 346 -8.51 -0.17 -14.55
N LEU A 347 -8.79 -0.41 -15.82
CA LEU A 347 -8.31 0.42 -16.91
C LEU A 347 -9.45 1.31 -17.38
N PHE A 348 -9.26 2.62 -17.29
CA PHE A 348 -10.22 3.59 -17.80
C PHE A 348 -9.75 4.06 -19.17
N HIS A 349 -10.58 3.82 -20.19
CA HIS A 349 -10.30 4.35 -21.51
C HIS A 349 -10.68 5.84 -21.56
N ILE A 350 -9.67 6.71 -21.55
CA ILE A 350 -9.88 8.15 -21.65
C ILE A 350 -10.18 8.48 -23.12
N THR A 351 -11.42 8.83 -23.42
CA THR A 351 -11.84 9.32 -24.74
C THR A 351 -11.88 10.85 -24.75
N GLN A 352 -11.28 11.46 -25.76
CA GLN A 352 -11.41 12.90 -25.98
C GLN A 352 -12.62 13.20 -26.87
N ASN A 353 -13.54 14.03 -26.39
CA ASN A 353 -14.67 14.57 -27.15
C ASN A 353 -14.60 16.12 -27.21
N ASN A 354 -15.54 16.75 -27.91
CA ASN A 354 -15.61 18.23 -28.00
C ASN A 354 -15.90 18.93 -26.66
N GLU A 355 -16.27 18.19 -25.62
CA GLU A 355 -16.49 18.68 -24.26
C GLU A 355 -15.27 18.43 -23.36
N THR A 356 -14.25 17.71 -23.85
CA THR A 356 -13.03 17.40 -23.09
C THR A 356 -12.08 18.59 -23.18
N ILE A 357 -11.96 19.30 -22.07
CA ILE A 357 -11.07 20.46 -21.92
C ILE A 357 -9.70 19.96 -21.42
N PHE A 358 -8.62 20.28 -22.14
CA PHE A 358 -7.27 20.07 -21.61
C PHE A 358 -7.07 21.02 -20.43
N GLN A 359 -6.75 20.47 -19.26
CA GLN A 359 -6.20 21.25 -18.16
C GLN A 359 -4.73 21.51 -18.49
N PRO A 360 -4.34 22.75 -18.86
CA PRO A 360 -2.93 23.04 -19.12
C PRO A 360 -2.15 22.96 -17.81
N VAL A 361 -0.98 22.34 -17.89
CA VAL A 361 -0.01 22.18 -16.79
C VAL A 361 0.59 23.52 -16.40
#